data_AF-A0A6A6II04-F1
#
_entry.id   AF-A0A6A6II04-F1
#
_cell.length_a   1.000
_cell.length_b   1.000
_cell.length_c   1.000
_cell.angle_alpha   90.00
_cell.angle_beta   90.00
_cell.angle_gamma   90.00
#
_symmetry.space_group_name_H-M   'P 1'
#
loop_
_entity.id
_entity.type
_entity.pdbx_description
1 polymer ?
#
loop_
_entity_poly.entity_id
_entity_poly.type
_entity_poly.pdbx_seq_one_letter_code
_entity_poly.pdbx_strand_id
1 'polypeptide(L)' 'MLEGGMHAPYPSNWPIALNHFKGAAYGKCIVADYNNVSKDKCVTEFLKLKQCFMEAYKKP' A
#
# COMPACT_ATOMS: atom_id res chain seq x y z
N MET A 1 -7.62 -20.51 -0.27
CA MET A 1 -7.26 -19.67 0.90
C MET A 1 -7.44 -18.18 0.59
N LEU A 2 -8.60 -17.76 0.06
CA LEU A 2 -8.87 -16.36 -0.32
C LEU A 2 -10.15 -15.84 0.34
N GLU A 3 -10.37 -16.16 1.62
CA GLU A 3 -11.53 -15.65 2.39
C GLU A 3 -11.13 -14.81 3.61
N GLY A 4 -9.84 -14.52 3.78
CA GLY A 4 -9.36 -13.61 4.81
C GLY A 4 -9.48 -12.15 4.36
N GLY A 5 -10.71 -11.64 4.25
CA GLY A 5 -10.96 -10.21 4.09
C GLY A 5 -10.31 -9.45 5.25
N MET A 6 -9.37 -8.57 4.94
CA MET A 6 -8.76 -7.63 5.88
C MET A 6 -9.83 -6.60 6.27
N HIS A 7 -10.79 -7.00 7.12
CA HIS A 7 -11.69 -6.08 7.81
C HIS A 7 -10.84 -5.29 8.81
N ALA A 8 -10.25 -4.22 8.31
CA ALA A 8 -9.52 -3.30 9.16
C ALA A 8 -10.56 -2.49 9.97
N PRO A 9 -10.42 -2.37 11.31
CA PRO A 9 -11.32 -1.60 12.16
C PRO A 9 -11.04 -0.09 12.03
N TYR A 10 -10.79 0.40 10.82
CA TYR A 10 -10.61 1.83 10.60
C TYR A 10 -11.98 2.49 10.45
N PRO A 11 -12.25 3.59 11.16
CA PRO A 11 -13.47 4.35 10.94
C PRO A 11 -13.48 4.77 9.47
N SER A 12 -14.63 4.55 8.82
CA SER A 12 -14.87 4.79 7.38
C SER A 12 -14.56 6.20 6.88
N ASN A 13 -14.22 7.12 7.79
CA ASN A 13 -13.87 8.52 7.53
C ASN A 13 -12.38 8.87 7.72
N TRP A 14 -11.49 7.89 7.88
CA TRP A 14 -10.05 8.15 8.02
C TRP A 14 -9.38 8.28 6.63
N PRO A 15 -8.56 9.34 6.37
CA PRO A 15 -7.97 9.63 5.05
C PRO A 15 -7.04 8.55 4.48
N ILE A 16 -6.66 7.55 5.28
CA ILE A 16 -5.71 6.50 4.90
C ILE A 16 -6.45 5.26 4.34
N ALA A 17 -7.78 5.16 4.51
CA ALA A 17 -8.56 3.98 4.11
C ALA A 17 -8.67 3.78 2.59
N LEU A 18 -8.49 4.83 1.77
CA LEU A 18 -8.58 4.73 0.30
C LEU A 18 -7.37 4.02 -0.35
N ASN A 19 -6.28 3.81 0.39
CA ASN A 19 -4.98 3.46 -0.20
C ASN A 19 -4.51 2.02 0.08
N HIS A 20 -5.34 1.17 0.71
CA HIS A 20 -4.93 -0.21 1.00
C HIS A 20 -4.59 -0.99 -0.27
N PHE A 21 -5.26 -0.70 -1.40
CA PHE A 21 -5.02 -1.39 -2.67
C PHE A 21 -3.62 -1.12 -3.20
N LYS A 22 -3.12 0.11 -3.06
CA LYS A 22 -1.76 0.50 -3.46
C LYS A 22 -0.71 -0.15 -2.55
N GLY A 23 -0.99 -0.23 -1.25
CA GLY A 23 -0.15 -0.94 -0.28
C GLY A 23 -0.09 -2.45 -0.56
N ALA A 24 -1.23 -3.07 -0.86
CA ALA A 24 -1.30 -4.48 -1.21
C ALA A 24 -0.60 -4.80 -2.55
N ALA A 25 -0.71 -3.92 -3.55
CA ALA A 25 -0.01 -4.08 -4.83
C ALA A 25 1.52 -3.98 -4.67
N TYR A 26 2.00 -3.00 -3.90
CA TYR A 26 3.41 -2.91 -3.52
C TYR A 26 3.88 -4.15 -2.75
N GLY A 27 3.11 -4.59 -1.75
CA GLY A 27 3.40 -5.78 -0.96
C GLY A 27 3.48 -7.06 -1.81
N LYS A 28 2.55 -7.25 -2.76
CA LYS A 28 2.58 -8.38 -3.71
C LYS A 28 3.85 -8.39 -4.54
N CYS A 29 4.29 -7.22 -5.02
CA CYS A 29 5.51 -7.11 -5.81
C CYS A 29 6.77 -7.46 -4.98
N ILE A 30 6.83 -7.01 -3.73
CA ILE A 30 7.94 -7.34 -2.81
C ILE A 30 7.98 -8.83 -2.47
N VAL A 31 6.83 -9.43 -2.18
CA VAL A 31 6.74 -10.86 -1.84
C VAL A 31 7.12 -11.76 -3.03
N ALA A 32 6.89 -11.31 -4.27
CA ALA A 32 7.27 -12.07 -5.47
C ALA A 32 8.78 -12.29 -5.62
N ASP A 33 9.60 -11.37 -5.10
CA ASP A 33 11.07 -11.46 -5.11
C ASP A 33 11.62 -10.97 -3.76
N TYR A 34 11.18 -11.62 -2.68
CA TYR A 34 11.49 -11.22 -1.31
C TYR A 34 13.00 -11.31 -0.99
N ASN A 35 13.75 -12.12 -1.73
CA ASN A 35 15.19 -12.30 -1.53
C ASN A 35 16.03 -11.21 -2.21
N ASN A 36 15.47 -10.49 -3.18
CA ASN A 36 16.17 -9.43 -3.92
C ASN A 36 15.44 -8.09 -3.77
N VAL A 37 15.11 -7.72 -2.54
CA VAL A 37 14.48 -6.42 -2.24
C VAL A 37 15.56 -5.34 -2.25
N SER A 38 15.56 -4.53 -3.30
CA SER A 38 16.45 -3.39 -3.50
C SER A 38 15.63 -2.12 -3.70
N LYS A 39 16.27 -0.94 -3.55
CA LYS A 39 15.61 0.36 -3.63
C LYS A 39 14.80 0.59 -4.92
N ASP A 40 15.25 0.02 -6.03
CA ASP A 40 14.62 0.18 -7.36
C ASP A 40 13.62 -0.94 -7.69
N LYS A 41 13.47 -1.93 -6.80
CA LYS A 41 12.50 -3.01 -6.97
C LYS A 41 11.11 -2.50 -6.62
N CYS A 42 10.15 -2.84 -7.47
CA CYS A 42 8.76 -2.41 -7.29
C CYS A 42 8.59 -0.89 -7.22
N VAL A 43 9.52 -0.12 -7.81
CA VAL A 43 9.58 1.35 -7.68
C VAL A 43 8.29 2.02 -8.16
N THR A 44 7.67 1.48 -9.21
CA THR A 44 6.38 1.97 -9.74
C THR A 44 5.26 1.87 -8.72
N GLU A 45 5.17 0.74 -8.01
CA GLU A 45 4.13 0.51 -7.00
C GLU A 45 4.44 1.31 -5.72
N PHE A 46 5.71 1.42 -5.37
CA PHE A 46 6.18 2.28 -4.28
C PHE A 46 5.86 3.75 -4.54
N LEU A 47 6.08 4.26 -5.76
CA LEU A 47 5.78 5.65 -6.12
C LEU A 47 4.28 5.96 -6.02
N LYS A 48 3.42 5.04 -6.50
CA LYS A 48 1.96 5.15 -6.37
C LYS A 48 1.52 5.18 -4.90
N LEU A 49 2.09 4.30 -4.07
CA LEU A 49 1.81 4.25 -2.64
C LEU A 49 2.27 5.54 -1.94
N LYS A 50 3.52 5.97 -2.21
CA LYS A 50 4.12 7.19 -1.67
C LYS A 50 3.31 8.42 -2.02
N GLN A 51 2.87 8.55 -3.28
CA GLN A 51 2.09 9.71 -3.71
C GLN A 51 0.79 9.82 -2.90
N CYS A 52 0.05 8.73 -2.76
CA CYS A 52 -1.20 8.77 -2.01
C CYS A 52 -1.02 8.95 -0.51
N PHE A 53 0.08 8.47 0.05
CA PHE A 53 0.46 8.79 1.43
C PHE A 53 0.76 10.28 1.57
N MET A 54 1.58 10.86 0.67
CA MET A 54 1.90 12.29 0.71
C MET A 54 0.67 13.18 0.53
N GLU A 55 -0.30 12.78 -0.31
CA GLU A 55 -1.58 13.48 -0.46
C GLU A 55 -2.44 13.38 0.80
N ALA A 56 -2.50 12.21 1.44
CA ALA A 56 -3.24 12.01 2.69
C ALA A 56 -2.61 12.77 3.88
N TYR A 57 -1.29 12.89 3.90
CA TYR A 57 -0.54 13.63 4.93
C TYR A 57 -0.55 15.14 4.71
N LYS A 58 -0.82 15.61 3.49
CA LYS A 58 -1.04 17.03 3.18
C LYS A 58 -2.44 17.53 3.60
N LYS A 59 -3.12 16.84 4.50
CA LYS A 59 -4.36 17.34 5.11
C LYS A 59 -4.02 18.59 5.95
N PRO A 60 -4.62 19.76 5.68
CA PRO A 60 -4.51 20.93 6.56
C PRO A 60 -5.14 20.66 7.93
#